data_AF-X6LF98-F1
#
_entry.id   AF-X6LF98-F1
#
_cell.length_a   1.000
_cell.length_b   1.000
_cell.length_c   1.000
_cell.angle_alpha   90.00
_cell.angle_beta   90.00
_cell.angle_gamma   90.00
#
_symmetry.space_group_name_H-M   'P 1'
#
loop_
_entity.id
_entity.type
_entity.pdbx_description
1 polymer ?
#
loop_
_entity_poly.entity_id
_entity_poly.type
_entity_poly.pdbx_seq_one_letter_code
_entity_poly.pdbx_strand_id
1 'polypeptide(L)'
;MKRHALVMKYVSVWSDGNNSDGEMNKSKKLTQLNKSNNYSQWLPFTDNHNHPIIIGGDQNHDYEGAHALIGGINNHLLFITYRNNNISVFNLNTFQFIKHDTLPTNNDIWYHCF
;
A
#
# COMPACT_ATOMS: atom_id res chain seq x y z
N MET A 1 -13.49 8.22 -15.44
CA MET A 1 -12.54 8.53 -14.34
C MET A 1 -11.29 7.68 -14.53
N LYS A 2 -10.09 8.24 -14.56
CA LYS A 2 -8.85 7.44 -14.68
C LYS A 2 -8.50 6.88 -13.31
N ARG A 3 -8.34 5.56 -13.21
CA ARG A 3 -7.98 4.87 -11.97
C ARG A 3 -6.46 4.69 -11.95
N HIS A 4 -5.83 5.02 -10.83
CA HIS A 4 -4.38 4.97 -10.66
C HIS A 4 -4.05 4.34 -9.32
N ALA A 5 -3.14 3.38 -9.31
CA ALA A 5 -2.49 2.92 -8.09
C ALA A 5 -1.12 3.61 -8.00
N LEU A 6 -0.80 4.11 -6.80
CA LEU A 6 0.48 4.76 -6.51
C LEU A 6 1.13 4.06 -5.32
N VAL A 7 2.45 3.98 -5.33
CA VAL A 7 3.25 3.44 -4.23
C VAL A 7 4.20 4.52 -3.71
N MET A 8 4.49 4.49 -2.42
CA MET A 8 5.43 5.40 -1.78
C MET A 8 6.46 4.61 -0.98
N LYS A 9 7.74 4.87 -1.24
CA LYS A 9 8.81 4.43 -0.34
C LYS A 9 8.87 5.39 0.84
N TYR A 10 8.18 5.04 1.92
CA TYR A 10 8.07 5.87 3.11
C TYR A 10 9.30 5.75 4.01
N VAL A 11 9.77 6.88 4.53
CA VAL A 11 10.75 6.96 5.62
C VAL A 11 10.09 7.65 6.79
N SER A 12 10.06 6.99 7.95
CA SER A 12 9.44 7.55 9.15
C SER A 12 10.24 8.73 9.68
N VAL A 13 9.55 9.85 9.84
CA VAL A 13 10.07 11.06 10.49
C VAL A 13 10.15 10.92 12.02
N TRP A 14 9.52 9.88 12.56
CA TRP A 14 9.48 9.57 14.00
C TRP A 14 10.49 8.49 14.39
N SER A 15 11.42 8.16 13.50
CA SER A 15 12.51 7.20 13.77
C SER A 15 13.58 7.85 14.65
N ASP A 16 13.18 8.44 15.78
CA ASP A 16 14.13 9.01 16.72
C ASP A 16 14.81 7.90 17.49
N GLY A 17 16.14 7.91 17.39
CA GLY A 17 17.00 6.82 17.80
C GLY A 17 16.99 6.59 19.30
N ASN A 18 16.24 5.59 19.74
CA ASN A 18 16.56 4.88 20.97
C ASN A 18 17.80 4.00 20.70
N ASN A 19 18.98 4.62 20.78
CA ASN A 19 20.15 4.07 21.47
C ASN A 19 21.35 5.03 21.33
N SER A 20 21.92 5.27 22.51
CA SER A 20 23.09 6.05 22.92
C SER A 20 24.22 6.26 21.91
N ASP A 21 24.82 7.44 22.03
CA ASP A 21 26.15 7.87 21.56
C ASP A 21 26.30 8.20 20.06
N GLY A 22 26.10 9.48 19.71
CA GLY A 22 26.55 10.06 18.44
C GLY A 22 25.46 10.77 17.60
N GLU A 23 24.68 11.66 18.22
CA GLU A 23 23.49 12.31 17.63
C GLU A 23 23.76 13.17 16.38
N MET A 24 24.97 13.68 16.18
CA MET A 24 25.23 14.64 15.09
C MET A 24 25.40 14.00 13.69
N ASN A 25 25.71 12.70 13.61
CA ASN A 25 26.04 12.04 12.33
C ASN A 25 24.85 11.33 11.66
N LYS A 26 23.78 10.97 12.40
CA LYS A 26 22.61 10.28 11.83
C LYS A 26 21.61 11.22 11.14
N SER A 27 21.36 12.40 11.72
CA SER A 27 20.48 13.43 11.13
C SER A 27 20.99 13.93 9.76
N LYS A 28 22.31 14.16 9.65
CA LYS A 28 22.97 14.49 8.38
C LYS A 28 22.86 13.35 7.36
N LYS A 29 22.94 12.09 7.80
CA LYS A 29 22.78 10.91 6.93
C LYS A 29 21.34 10.77 6.41
N LEU A 30 20.32 10.99 7.25
CA LEU A 30 18.91 10.93 6.85
C LEU A 30 18.56 12.04 5.85
N THR A 31 19.02 13.26 6.11
CA THR A 31 18.84 14.41 5.19
C THR A 31 19.60 14.22 3.87
N GLN A 32 20.76 13.58 3.88
CA GLN A 32 21.53 13.25 2.68
C GLN A 32 20.94 12.06 1.89
N LEU A 33 20.33 11.07 2.56
CA LEU A 33 19.55 9.99 1.94
C LEU A 33 18.27 10.52 1.28
N ASN A 34 17.57 11.45 1.94
CA ASN A 34 16.36 12.09 1.40
C ASN A 34 16.64 12.98 0.19
N LYS A 35 17.85 13.55 0.08
CA LYS A 35 18.27 14.34 -1.09
C LYS A 35 18.61 13.51 -2.32
N SER A 36 19.07 12.27 -2.14
CA SER A 36 19.58 11.42 -3.23
C SER A 36 18.57 10.42 -3.77
N ASN A 37 17.58 10.04 -2.96
CA ASN A 37 16.58 9.05 -3.31
C ASN A 37 15.21 9.65 -2.97
N ASN A 38 14.32 9.71 -3.96
CA ASN A 38 12.96 10.26 -3.90
C ASN A 38 12.05 9.53 -2.87
N TYR A 39 12.40 9.62 -1.58
CA TYR A 39 11.62 9.09 -0.47
C TYR A 39 10.40 9.97 -0.23
N SER A 40 9.35 9.35 0.33
CA SER A 40 8.10 10.04 0.66
C SER A 40 7.44 10.75 -0.54
N GLN A 41 7.68 10.23 -1.75
CA GLN A 41 7.00 10.62 -2.98
C GLN A 41 6.09 9.50 -3.46
N TRP A 42 4.92 9.86 -3.99
CA TRP A 42 4.02 8.95 -4.67
C TRP A 42 4.51 8.71 -6.09
N LEU A 43 4.75 7.44 -6.42
CA LEU A 43 5.14 7.01 -7.76
C LEU A 43 4.06 6.10 -8.34
N PRO A 44 3.89 6.04 -9.68
CA PRO A 44 3.02 5.06 -10.31
C PRO A 44 3.36 3.65 -9.84
N PHE A 45 2.35 2.88 -9.44
CA PHE A 45 2.54 1.46 -9.14
C PHE A 45 2.61 0.71 -10.47
N THR A 46 3.76 0.11 -10.78
CA THR A 46 4.02 -0.56 -12.05
C THR A 46 4.47 -2.00 -11.85
N ASP A 47 4.28 -2.82 -12.89
CA ASP A 47 4.85 -4.17 -12.95
C ASP A 47 6.37 -4.14 -13.23
N ASN A 48 6.97 -5.33 -13.38
CA ASN A 48 8.40 -5.50 -13.69
C ASN A 48 8.81 -4.96 -15.08
N HIS A 49 7.85 -4.60 -15.92
CA HIS A 49 8.06 -4.04 -17.25
C HIS A 49 7.69 -2.55 -17.31
N ASN A 50 7.52 -1.89 -16.15
CA ASN A 50 7.10 -0.50 -16.01
C ASN A 50 5.69 -0.21 -16.56
N HIS A 51 4.83 -1.22 -16.70
CA HIS A 51 3.43 -1.00 -17.06
C HIS A 51 2.63 -0.60 -15.81
N PRO A 52 1.84 0.49 -15.86
CA PRO A 52 0.97 0.88 -14.75
C PRO A 52 -0.02 -0.22 -14.37
N ILE A 53 -0.06 -0.55 -13.08
CA ILE A 53 -1.02 -1.47 -12.51
C ILE A 53 -2.26 -0.69 -12.10
N ILE A 54 -3.43 -1.21 -12.48
CA ILE A 54 -4.72 -0.64 -12.11
C ILE A 54 -5.39 -1.59 -11.11
N ILE A 55 -5.57 -1.11 -9.88
CA ILE A 55 -6.33 -1.83 -8.84
C ILE A 55 -7.78 -1.37 -8.92
N GLY A 56 -8.70 -2.34 -9.01
CA GLY A 56 -10.11 -2.08 -9.28
C GLY A 56 -10.31 -1.63 -10.72
N GLY A 57 -9.93 -2.44 -11.71
CA GLY A 57 -9.99 -2.08 -13.13
C GLY A 57 -11.34 -2.31 -13.82
N ASP A 58 -12.24 -3.09 -13.22
CA ASP A 58 -13.55 -3.35 -13.78
C ASP A 58 -14.56 -2.26 -13.37
N GLN A 59 -15.44 -1.91 -14.30
CA GLN A 59 -16.29 -0.72 -14.18
C GLN A 59 -17.24 -0.74 -12.97
N ASN A 60 -17.41 -1.89 -12.32
CA ASN A 60 -18.43 -2.13 -11.28
C ASN A 60 -17.89 -2.11 -9.85
N HIS A 61 -16.58 -2.05 -9.61
CA HIS A 61 -16.06 -1.96 -8.25
C HIS A 61 -15.82 -0.51 -7.82
N ASP A 62 -16.59 -0.10 -6.83
CA ASP A 62 -16.43 1.14 -6.08
C ASP A 62 -15.53 0.87 -4.86
N TYR A 63 -14.30 1.39 -4.92
CA TYR A 63 -13.32 1.30 -3.84
C TYR A 63 -13.40 2.51 -2.89
N GLU A 64 -14.49 3.29 -2.93
CA GLU A 64 -14.76 4.30 -1.92
C GLU A 64 -14.82 3.65 -0.52
N GLY A 65 -14.08 4.24 0.42
CA GLY A 65 -13.95 3.69 1.78
C GLY A 65 -13.23 2.35 1.86
N ALA A 66 -12.54 1.92 0.79
CA ALA A 66 -11.75 0.72 0.80
C ALA A 66 -10.57 0.84 1.77
N HIS A 67 -10.21 -0.29 2.35
CA HIS A 67 -9.09 -0.43 3.26
C HIS A 67 -8.30 -1.67 2.88
N ALA A 68 -6.98 -1.61 2.99
CA ALA A 68 -6.09 -2.66 2.53
C ALA A 68 -4.99 -2.99 3.53
N LEU A 69 -4.62 -4.27 3.60
CA LEU A 69 -3.53 -4.76 4.43
C LEU A 69 -2.65 -5.74 3.65
N ILE A 70 -1.36 -5.75 3.96
CA ILE A 70 -0.40 -6.71 3.41
C ILE A 70 -0.25 -7.85 4.39
N GLY A 71 -0.34 -9.09 3.90
CA GLY A 71 -0.17 -10.28 4.71
C GLY A 71 0.12 -11.54 3.89
N GLY A 72 -0.28 -12.69 4.43
CA GLY A 72 0.09 -14.01 3.92
C GLY A 72 1.49 -14.43 4.39
N ILE A 73 1.83 -15.72 4.20
CA ILE A 73 3.04 -16.31 4.79
C ILE A 73 4.35 -15.60 4.39
N ASN A 74 4.38 -15.01 3.18
CA ASN A 74 5.53 -14.25 2.67
C ASN A 74 5.24 -12.75 2.47
N ASN A 75 4.21 -12.18 3.11
CA ASN A 75 3.83 -10.76 2.96
C ASN A 75 3.68 -10.29 1.50
N HIS A 76 3.14 -11.17 0.65
CA HIS A 76 3.02 -10.96 -0.79
C HIS A 76 1.56 -10.84 -1.25
N LEU A 77 0.62 -10.86 -0.31
CA LEU A 77 -0.80 -10.72 -0.59
C LEU A 77 -1.30 -9.38 -0.05
N LEU A 78 -1.95 -8.61 -0.92
CA LEU A 78 -2.68 -7.41 -0.57
C LEU A 78 -4.16 -7.79 -0.47
N PHE A 79 -4.70 -7.77 0.74
CA PHE A 79 -6.13 -7.95 0.99
C PHE A 79 -6.78 -6.58 0.97
N ILE A 80 -7.81 -6.41 0.16
CA ILE A 80 -8.52 -5.14 0.01
C ILE A 80 -9.98 -5.40 0.33
N THR A 81 -10.45 -4.80 1.41
CA THR A 81 -11.86 -4.82 1.82
C THR A 81 -12.54 -3.53 1.40
N TYR A 82 -13.74 -3.63 0.85
CA TYR A 82 -14.49 -2.48 0.34
C TYR A 82 -16.00 -2.76 0.44
N ARG A 83 -16.80 -1.77 0.02
CA ARG A 83 -18.26 -1.72 0.16
C ARG A 83 -18.96 -3.03 -0.19
N ASN A 84 -20.12 -3.27 0.43
CA ASN A 84 -20.95 -4.48 0.28
C ASN A 84 -20.24 -5.76 0.70
N ASN A 85 -19.43 -5.68 1.76
CA ASN A 85 -18.74 -6.83 2.34
C ASN A 85 -17.74 -7.49 1.40
N ASN A 86 -17.31 -6.78 0.35
CA ASN A 86 -16.43 -7.37 -0.64
C ASN A 86 -14.98 -7.40 -0.15
N ILE A 87 -14.28 -8.46 -0.54
CA ILE A 87 -12.85 -8.61 -0.36
C ILE A 87 -12.20 -9.05 -1.67
N SER A 88 -11.14 -8.34 -2.04
CA SER A 88 -10.25 -8.70 -3.15
C SER A 88 -8.91 -9.13 -2.59
N VAL A 89 -8.36 -10.23 -3.10
CA VAL A 89 -7.00 -10.69 -2.79
C VAL A 89 -6.14 -10.49 -4.02
N PHE A 90 -5.10 -9.67 -3.88
CA PHE A 90 -4.17 -9.33 -4.95
C PHE A 90 -2.76 -9.84 -4.64
N ASN A 91 -2.11 -10.48 -5.60
CA ASN A 91 -0.74 -10.97 -5.46
C ASN A 91 0.26 -9.88 -5.87
N LEU A 92 1.07 -9.41 -4.92
CA LEU A 92 2.08 -8.37 -5.14
C LEU A 92 3.28 -8.83 -5.96
N ASN A 93 3.53 -10.14 -6.06
CA ASN A 93 4.64 -10.68 -6.86
C ASN A 93 4.27 -10.84 -8.33
N THR A 94 3.03 -11.26 -8.61
CA THR A 94 2.55 -11.49 -9.98
C THR A 94 1.74 -10.34 -10.54
N PHE A 95 1.41 -9.34 -9.71
CA PHE A 95 0.59 -8.19 -10.05
C PHE A 95 -0.80 -8.56 -10.59
N GLN A 96 -1.41 -9.61 -10.02
CA GLN A 96 -2.70 -10.15 -10.46
C GLN A 96 -3.66 -10.37 -9.29
N PHE A 97 -4.97 -10.23 -9.56
CA PHE A 97 -6.00 -10.66 -8.63
C PHE A 97 -6.05 -12.18 -8.54
N ILE A 98 -6.05 -12.69 -7.32
CA ILE A 98 -6.23 -14.12 -7.02
C ILE A 98 -7.71 -14.43 -6.86
N LYS A 99 -8.44 -13.59 -6.12
CA LYS A 99 -9.83 -13.85 -5.75
C LYS A 99 -10.59 -12.56 -5.48
N HIS A 100 -11.87 -12.57 -5.82
CA HIS A 100 -12.88 -11.66 -5.30
C HIS A 100 -13.91 -12.49 -4.54
N ASP A 101 -14.32 -12.04 -3.36
CA ASP A 101 -15.26 -12.76 -2.50
C ASP A 101 -16.05 -11.79 -1.62
N THR A 102 -17.01 -12.31 -0.86
CA THR A 102 -17.72 -11.56 0.17
C THR A 102 -17.39 -12.12 1.55
N LEU A 103 -17.12 -11.22 2.49
CA LEU A 103 -16.91 -11.58 3.89
C LEU A 103 -18.25 -11.92 4.55
N PRO A 104 -18.28 -12.94 5.43
CA PRO A 104 -19.48 -13.34 6.14
C PRO A 104 -19.75 -12.40 7.33
N THR A 105 -20.01 -11.14 7.03
CA THR A 105 -20.37 -10.09 8.01
C THR A 105 -21.77 -9.57 7.72
N ASN A 106 -22.50 -9.23 8.77
CA ASN A 106 -23.86 -8.70 8.68
C ASN A 106 -23.88 -7.18 8.44
N ASN A 107 -22.77 -6.49 8.70
CA ASN A 107 -22.65 -5.04 8.59
C ASN A 107 -21.77 -4.67 7.40
N ASP A 108 -22.13 -3.59 6.71
CA ASP A 108 -21.34 -3.02 5.62
C ASP A 108 -19.93 -2.63 6.07
N ILE A 109 -18.93 -3.09 5.33
CA ILE A 109 -17.52 -2.77 5.58
C ILE A 109 -17.04 -1.69 4.60
N TRP A 110 -16.95 -0.45 5.08
CA TRP A 110 -16.37 0.68 4.36
C TRP A 110 -16.02 1.77 5.37
N TYR A 111 -14.94 2.52 5.10
CA TYR A 111 -14.36 3.50 6.02
C TYR A 111 -14.03 2.96 7.42
N HIS A 112 -13.73 1.67 7.54
CA HIS A 112 -13.36 1.10 8.83
C HIS A 112 -11.91 1.45 9.18
N CYS A 113 -11.70 1.76 10.46
CA CYS A 113 -10.39 1.87 11.09
C CYS A 113 -10.06 0.59 11.86
N PHE A 114 -8.80 0.38 12.22
CA PHE A 114 -8.39 -0.62 13.20
C PHE A 114 -8.47 -0.08 14.63
#